data_AF-A0A5Q0TTR0-F1
#
_entry.id   AF-A0A5Q0TTR0-F1
#
_cell.length_a   1.000
_cell.length_b   1.000
_cell.length_c   1.000
_cell.angle_alpha   90.00
_cell.angle_beta   90.00
_cell.angle_gamma   90.00
#
_symmetry.space_group_name_H-M   'P 1'
#
loop_
_entity.id
_entity.type
_entity.pdbx_description
1 polymer ?
#
loop_
_entity_poly.entity_id
_entity_poly.type
_entity_poly.pdbx_seq_one_letter_code
_entity_poly.pdbx_strand_id
1 'polypeptide(L)'
;MNPKILLLIPILLSMSTLAIAVNSSSSLYVMYQQYSSTLQTTPSHITYKYSSTAYNTTISSTSNERTITYMSYSFDVNIGPLSNYTGQISVNVDPFSISVTSQIPQLARVLLVEPGLVEELVWAGFTNTSSTVRGLAYFNNTATLVLQFLNGSSLANVTFNISHSQSNYQKTITLLLHKVNLTMTGELQLTLTIQGTQPQRYSKMEFNYEGVSAEAPYTTSIAYYNGTYVPAMIWSREVSGLLSTELTNLQGNVYFTDIEFFGVNGTVIGSVDNSFSSIYFSHQGLILNVTYNSVSSRIKMVVNPNAEYSKPSVATTVSIGGNPAVVVVTNRGVESTGNINLYHQVVVNTPATLVYVNTTTSGGYVVIFSNGSYKYVSQVNPSVTVSNISLGGKTYTGQVVNISSSSNYVIFNVSAVKNETFAVFKQTSNGMVELNPNNYFIYNGKIVVFDDPLTTYYIVYGYQPSSPSIGISNNLLLVIIVVVVIVAIVALVLGLRRR
;
A
#
# COMPACT_ATOMS: atom_id res chain seq x y z
N MET A 1 -14.11 51.44 -44.90
CA MET A 1 -13.53 51.76 -43.58
C MET A 1 -14.23 50.90 -42.55
N ASN A 2 -13.56 49.85 -42.09
CA ASN A 2 -14.10 48.88 -41.13
C ASN A 2 -13.85 49.38 -39.70
N PRO A 3 -14.79 49.21 -38.76
CA PRO A 3 -14.49 49.41 -37.35
C PRO A 3 -13.69 48.19 -36.85
N LYS A 4 -12.54 48.47 -36.24
CA LYS A 4 -11.70 47.48 -35.56
C LYS A 4 -12.40 47.06 -34.27
N ILE A 5 -12.88 45.81 -34.23
CA ILE A 5 -13.28 45.14 -32.99
C ILE A 5 -12.00 44.77 -32.26
N LEU A 6 -11.75 45.43 -31.13
CA LEU A 6 -10.65 45.12 -30.22
C LEU A 6 -11.05 43.87 -29.42
N LEU A 7 -10.53 42.71 -29.80
CA LEU A 7 -10.71 41.45 -29.08
C LEU A 7 -9.86 41.50 -27.79
N LEU A 8 -10.47 41.71 -26.63
CA LEU A 8 -9.80 41.48 -25.35
C LEU A 8 -9.61 39.97 -25.17
N ILE A 9 -8.38 39.51 -25.37
CA ILE A 9 -7.94 38.16 -24.97
C ILE A 9 -7.75 38.20 -23.45
N PRO A 10 -8.43 37.35 -22.67
CA PRO A 10 -8.08 37.18 -21.26
C PRO A 10 -6.74 36.45 -21.21
N ILE A 11 -5.68 37.18 -20.84
CA ILE A 11 -4.39 36.59 -20.50
C ILE A 11 -4.58 35.86 -19.16
N LEU A 12 -4.85 34.56 -19.24
CA LEU A 12 -4.65 33.63 -18.13
C LEU A 12 -3.15 33.62 -17.82
N LEU A 13 -2.74 34.36 -16.80
CA LEU A 13 -1.43 34.22 -16.18
C LEU A 13 -1.37 32.84 -15.53
N SER A 14 -0.84 31.86 -16.27
CA SER A 14 -0.36 30.61 -15.72
C SER A 14 0.79 30.93 -14.77
N MET A 15 0.49 31.01 -13.47
CA MET A 15 1.51 30.95 -12.43
C MET A 15 2.13 29.56 -12.48
N SER A 16 3.23 29.43 -13.22
CA SER A 16 4.13 28.29 -13.14
C SER A 16 4.64 28.22 -11.71
N THR A 17 4.10 27.29 -10.93
CA THR A 17 4.74 26.85 -9.70
C THR A 17 6.07 26.21 -10.11
N LEU A 18 7.16 26.94 -9.92
CA LEU A 18 8.50 26.37 -9.82
C LEU A 18 8.48 25.44 -8.59
N ALA A 19 8.06 24.20 -8.80
CA ALA A 19 8.46 23.13 -7.92
C ALA A 19 9.99 23.06 -8.01
N ILE A 20 10.66 23.35 -6.91
CA ILE A 20 12.08 23.04 -6.76
C ILE A 20 12.16 21.53 -6.92
N ALA A 21 12.56 21.06 -8.10
CA ALA A 21 12.93 19.68 -8.32
C ALA A 21 14.20 19.45 -7.50
N VAL A 22 14.02 19.01 -6.26
CA VAL A 22 15.08 18.29 -5.57
C VAL A 22 15.31 17.06 -6.46
N ASN A 23 16.45 17.05 -7.15
CA ASN A 23 16.97 15.88 -7.84
C ASN A 23 17.34 14.82 -6.78
N SER A 24 16.34 14.24 -6.12
CA SER A 24 16.49 12.95 -5.48
C SER A 24 16.43 11.93 -6.61
N SER A 25 17.57 11.37 -6.99
CA SER A 25 17.59 10.19 -7.83
C SER A 25 16.74 9.11 -7.14
N SER A 26 15.51 8.90 -7.60
CA SER A 26 14.61 7.89 -7.04
C SER A 26 15.09 6.52 -7.49
N SER A 27 16.09 5.98 -6.79
CA SER A 27 16.52 4.61 -6.99
C SER A 27 15.42 3.67 -6.51
N LEU A 28 14.76 2.98 -7.43
CA LEU A 28 13.79 1.93 -7.15
C LEU A 28 14.50 0.59 -7.08
N TYR A 29 14.17 -0.22 -6.08
CA TYR A 29 14.62 -1.60 -6.00
C TYR A 29 13.59 -2.51 -6.68
N VAL A 30 14.04 -3.32 -7.62
CA VAL A 30 13.20 -4.25 -8.37
C VAL A 30 13.66 -5.67 -8.09
N MET A 31 12.75 -6.49 -7.60
CA MET A 31 12.90 -7.93 -7.48
C MET A 31 11.99 -8.60 -8.49
N TYR A 32 12.53 -9.57 -9.20
CA TYR A 32 11.80 -10.33 -10.19
C TYR A 32 12.07 -11.81 -9.99
N GLN A 33 11.02 -12.61 -10.15
CA GLN A 33 11.11 -14.06 -10.11
C GLN A 33 10.14 -14.64 -11.13
N GLN A 34 10.57 -15.70 -11.80
CA GLN A 34 9.67 -16.55 -12.57
C GLN A 34 10.07 -18.01 -12.41
N TYR A 35 9.06 -18.85 -12.21
CA TYR A 35 9.19 -20.29 -12.14
C TYR A 35 8.18 -20.93 -13.08
N SER A 36 8.53 -22.09 -13.63
CA SER A 36 7.56 -22.99 -14.23
C SER A 36 7.86 -24.41 -13.82
N SER A 37 6.83 -25.25 -13.76
CA SER A 37 6.96 -26.66 -13.46
C SER A 37 5.89 -27.49 -14.14
N THR A 38 6.33 -28.51 -14.87
CA THR A 38 5.46 -29.42 -15.61
C THR A 38 5.75 -30.86 -15.22
N LEU A 39 4.70 -31.61 -14.88
CA LEU A 39 4.73 -33.06 -14.76
C LEU A 39 3.87 -33.62 -15.88
N GLN A 40 4.50 -34.37 -16.78
CA GLN A 40 3.85 -35.06 -17.88
C GLN A 40 3.99 -36.57 -17.70
N THR A 41 2.86 -37.27 -17.74
CA THR A 41 2.81 -38.73 -17.65
C THR A 41 2.23 -39.29 -18.93
N THR A 42 2.94 -40.24 -19.54
CA THR A 42 2.50 -41.07 -20.67
C THR A 42 2.68 -42.54 -20.30
N PRO A 43 2.09 -43.51 -21.04
CA PRO A 43 2.29 -44.93 -20.79
C PRO A 43 3.76 -45.38 -20.79
N SER A 44 4.61 -44.70 -21.55
CA SER A 44 6.01 -45.11 -21.73
C SER A 44 6.98 -44.31 -20.86
N HIS A 45 6.68 -43.04 -20.56
CA HIS A 45 7.59 -42.15 -19.86
C HIS A 45 6.86 -41.17 -18.94
N ILE A 46 7.54 -40.79 -17.86
CA ILE A 46 7.14 -39.70 -16.98
C ILE A 46 8.24 -38.65 -17.05
N THR A 47 7.88 -37.43 -17.40
CA THR A 47 8.81 -36.33 -17.57
C THR A 47 8.49 -35.22 -16.58
N TYR A 48 9.50 -34.76 -15.86
CA TYR A 48 9.43 -33.61 -14.98
C TYR A 48 10.30 -32.49 -15.54
N LYS A 49 9.71 -31.31 -15.70
CA LYS A 49 10.40 -30.11 -16.21
C LYS A 49 10.23 -28.98 -15.23
N TYR A 50 11.26 -28.15 -15.10
CA TYR A 50 11.13 -26.89 -14.40
C TYR A 50 12.09 -25.84 -14.98
N SER A 51 11.71 -24.58 -14.83
CA SER A 51 12.57 -23.45 -15.09
C SER A 51 12.55 -22.50 -13.90
N SER A 52 13.65 -21.78 -13.71
CA SER A 52 13.79 -20.84 -12.60
C SER A 52 14.60 -19.63 -13.00
N THR A 53 14.11 -18.45 -12.66
CA THR A 53 14.87 -17.22 -12.76
C THR A 53 14.56 -16.31 -11.59
N ALA A 54 15.58 -15.67 -11.06
CA ALA A 54 15.46 -14.64 -10.04
C ALA A 54 16.44 -13.52 -10.38
N TYR A 55 15.97 -12.28 -10.33
CA TYR A 55 16.76 -11.12 -10.70
C TYR A 55 16.43 -9.94 -9.79
N ASN A 56 17.47 -9.37 -9.18
CA ASN A 56 17.34 -8.21 -8.31
C ASN A 56 18.19 -7.08 -8.87
N THR A 57 17.63 -5.89 -8.95
CA THR A 57 18.34 -4.72 -9.50
C THR A 57 17.88 -3.42 -8.85
N THR A 58 18.64 -2.37 -9.07
CA THR A 58 18.25 -1.00 -8.72
C THR A 58 18.16 -0.19 -10.00
N ILE A 59 17.01 0.45 -10.24
CA ILE A 59 16.76 1.27 -11.43
C ILE A 59 16.45 2.71 -11.04
N SER A 60 16.86 3.65 -11.88
CA SER A 60 16.57 5.08 -11.70
C SER A 60 15.18 5.47 -12.22
N SER A 61 14.58 4.64 -13.08
CA SER A 61 13.23 4.81 -13.62
C SER A 61 12.59 3.47 -13.95
N THR A 62 11.26 3.42 -13.92
CA THR A 62 10.44 2.24 -14.25
C THR A 62 10.49 1.89 -15.75
N SER A 63 10.82 2.85 -16.62
CA SER A 63 10.91 2.66 -18.08
C SER A 63 12.11 1.84 -18.57
N ASN A 64 13.00 1.38 -17.69
CA ASN A 64 14.20 0.66 -18.09
C ASN A 64 13.87 -0.80 -18.42
N GLU A 65 14.08 -1.19 -19.68
CA GLU A 65 14.01 -2.59 -20.08
C GLU A 65 15.28 -3.35 -19.68
N ARG A 66 15.10 -4.60 -19.24
CA ARG A 66 16.21 -5.51 -18.98
C ARG A 66 15.91 -6.88 -19.54
N THR A 67 16.86 -7.44 -20.27
CA THR A 67 16.80 -8.83 -20.72
C THR A 67 17.53 -9.72 -19.72
N ILE A 68 16.83 -10.73 -19.22
CA ILE A 68 17.34 -11.75 -18.31
C ILE A 68 17.41 -13.06 -19.07
N THR A 69 18.50 -13.78 -18.88
CA THR A 69 18.69 -15.13 -19.41
C THR A 69 18.46 -16.15 -18.30
N TYR A 70 17.77 -17.25 -18.59
CA TYR A 70 17.54 -18.31 -17.62
C TYR A 70 17.51 -19.69 -18.28
N MET A 71 17.63 -20.74 -17.47
CA MET A 71 17.64 -22.12 -17.95
C MET A 71 16.33 -22.83 -17.62
N SER A 72 15.91 -23.70 -18.53
CA SER A 72 14.85 -24.68 -18.36
C SER A 72 15.44 -26.08 -18.44
N TYR A 73 15.05 -26.95 -17.53
CA TYR A 73 15.57 -28.31 -17.41
C TYR A 73 14.46 -29.33 -17.61
N SER A 74 14.80 -30.43 -18.28
CA SER A 74 13.92 -31.57 -18.51
C SER A 74 14.55 -32.85 -17.96
N PHE A 75 13.75 -33.66 -17.28
CA PHE A 75 14.17 -34.91 -16.64
C PHE A 75 13.18 -36.04 -16.89
N ASP A 76 13.70 -37.24 -17.09
CA ASP A 76 12.93 -38.47 -16.95
C ASP A 76 12.85 -38.88 -15.47
N VAL A 77 11.65 -39.27 -15.05
CA VAL A 77 11.32 -39.65 -13.67
C VAL A 77 11.39 -41.17 -13.55
N ASN A 78 12.45 -41.68 -12.91
CA ASN A 78 12.60 -43.10 -12.63
C ASN A 78 11.94 -43.44 -11.29
N ILE A 79 10.96 -44.35 -11.32
CA ILE A 79 10.18 -44.75 -10.15
C ILE A 79 10.82 -45.97 -9.47
N GLY A 80 11.13 -45.81 -8.20
CA GLY A 80 11.56 -46.86 -7.29
C GLY A 80 10.45 -47.32 -6.34
N PRO A 81 10.81 -48.09 -5.30
CA PRO A 81 9.85 -48.64 -4.35
C PRO A 81 9.16 -47.53 -3.55
N LEU A 82 7.96 -47.85 -3.07
CA LEU A 82 7.21 -47.01 -2.12
C LEU A 82 7.90 -47.05 -0.76
N SER A 83 8.07 -45.91 -0.10
CA SER A 83 8.77 -45.79 1.19
C SER A 83 8.16 -44.69 2.05
N ASN A 84 8.23 -44.89 3.38
CA ASN A 84 7.83 -43.88 4.35
C ASN A 84 8.98 -42.92 4.62
N TYR A 85 8.77 -41.64 4.36
CA TYR A 85 9.70 -40.57 4.70
C TYR A 85 9.11 -39.77 5.85
N THR A 86 9.81 -39.76 6.99
CA THR A 86 9.43 -38.97 8.16
C THR A 86 10.42 -37.86 8.37
N GLY A 87 9.95 -36.64 8.54
CA GLY A 87 10.81 -35.49 8.77
C GLY A 87 10.03 -34.26 9.22
N GLN A 88 10.78 -33.28 9.72
CA GLN A 88 10.25 -31.96 10.01
C GLN A 88 10.29 -31.07 8.76
N ILE A 89 9.24 -30.30 8.57
CA ILE A 89 9.16 -29.21 7.59
C ILE A 89 8.94 -27.91 8.36
N SER A 90 9.75 -26.91 8.07
CA SER A 90 9.60 -25.55 8.62
C SER A 90 9.44 -24.52 7.50
N VAL A 91 8.48 -23.61 7.68
CA VAL A 91 8.21 -22.49 6.77
C VAL A 91 8.52 -21.20 7.51
N ASN A 92 9.42 -20.39 6.97
CA ASN A 92 9.69 -19.04 7.43
C ASN A 92 9.01 -18.04 6.47
N VAL A 93 8.30 -17.08 7.05
CA VAL A 93 7.54 -16.06 6.36
C VAL A 93 8.17 -14.71 6.65
N ASP A 94 8.73 -14.10 5.61
CA ASP A 94 9.18 -12.71 5.59
C ASP A 94 8.19 -11.87 4.75
N PRO A 95 8.19 -10.54 4.86
CA PRO A 95 7.20 -9.71 4.17
C PRO A 95 7.07 -9.93 2.67
N PHE A 96 8.20 -10.25 2.01
CA PHE A 96 8.28 -10.43 0.56
C PHE A 96 8.99 -11.72 0.17
N SER A 97 9.20 -12.66 1.09
CA SER A 97 9.80 -13.95 0.73
C SER A 97 9.34 -15.05 1.64
N ILE A 98 9.25 -16.26 1.09
CA ILE A 98 8.98 -17.47 1.86
C ILE A 98 10.17 -18.40 1.71
N SER A 99 10.62 -18.95 2.83
CA SER A 99 11.66 -19.98 2.87
C SER A 99 11.10 -21.27 3.47
N VAL A 100 11.29 -22.39 2.79
CA VAL A 100 10.84 -23.70 3.23
C VAL A 100 12.05 -24.59 3.44
N THR A 101 12.22 -25.11 4.65
CA THR A 101 13.19 -26.18 4.93
C THR A 101 12.45 -27.49 5.09
N SER A 102 12.76 -28.47 4.25
CA SER A 102 12.14 -29.80 4.29
C SER A 102 13.20 -30.86 4.55
N GLN A 103 12.98 -31.69 5.57
CA GLN A 103 13.76 -32.92 5.79
C GLN A 103 13.22 -34.10 4.96
N ILE A 104 12.03 -33.96 4.37
CA ILE A 104 11.46 -34.95 3.46
C ILE A 104 11.99 -34.66 2.04
N PRO A 105 12.56 -35.65 1.34
CA PRO A 105 13.09 -35.47 -0.01
C PRO A 105 11.95 -35.36 -1.04
N GLN A 106 12.33 -35.09 -2.29
CA GLN A 106 11.47 -35.01 -3.46
C GLN A 106 10.55 -33.79 -3.48
N LEU A 107 10.84 -32.72 -2.73
CA LEU A 107 10.12 -31.45 -2.86
C LEU A 107 10.34 -30.91 -4.28
N ALA A 108 9.24 -30.71 -5.00
CA ALA A 108 9.22 -30.33 -6.40
C ALA A 108 8.66 -28.91 -6.63
N ARG A 109 7.65 -28.51 -5.84
CA ARG A 109 7.00 -27.21 -5.98
C ARG A 109 6.62 -26.65 -4.61
N VAL A 110 6.65 -25.33 -4.50
CA VAL A 110 6.04 -24.58 -3.40
C VAL A 110 5.10 -23.56 -4.01
N LEU A 111 3.80 -23.74 -3.77
CA LEU A 111 2.73 -22.86 -4.24
C LEU A 111 2.20 -22.04 -3.08
N LEU A 112 1.95 -20.76 -3.31
CA LEU A 112 1.20 -19.89 -2.41
C LEU A 112 -0.17 -19.62 -3.03
N VAL A 113 -1.22 -19.75 -2.22
CA VAL A 113 -2.61 -19.52 -2.63
C VAL A 113 -3.30 -18.64 -1.59
N GLU A 114 -3.62 -17.41 -1.98
CA GLU A 114 -4.54 -16.50 -1.30
C GLU A 114 -5.78 -16.32 -2.19
N PRO A 115 -6.88 -17.06 -1.91
CA PRO A 115 -8.04 -17.07 -2.77
C PRO A 115 -8.58 -15.67 -3.08
N GLY A 116 -8.79 -15.39 -4.36
CA GLY A 116 -9.32 -14.12 -4.84
C GLY A 116 -8.33 -12.95 -4.85
N LEU A 117 -7.07 -13.16 -4.45
CA LEU A 117 -6.05 -12.12 -4.48
C LEU A 117 -4.76 -12.52 -5.19
N VAL A 118 -4.02 -13.53 -4.72
CA VAL A 118 -2.73 -13.92 -5.32
C VAL A 118 -2.57 -15.43 -5.32
N GLU A 119 -2.13 -15.98 -6.46
CA GLU A 119 -1.59 -17.33 -6.57
C GLU A 119 -0.18 -17.23 -7.12
N GLU A 120 0.77 -17.99 -6.57
CA GLU A 120 2.17 -17.87 -6.95
C GLU A 120 2.91 -19.20 -6.86
N LEU A 121 3.73 -19.52 -7.85
CA LEU A 121 4.73 -20.58 -7.77
C LEU A 121 6.00 -20.01 -7.14
N VAL A 122 6.04 -20.01 -5.81
CA VAL A 122 7.13 -19.47 -5.00
C VAL A 122 8.46 -20.14 -5.33
N TRP A 123 8.44 -21.44 -5.61
CA TRP A 123 9.64 -22.19 -5.98
C TRP A 123 9.29 -23.43 -6.79
N ALA A 124 10.13 -23.75 -7.79
CA ALA A 124 10.13 -25.02 -8.49
C ALA A 124 11.55 -25.57 -8.66
N GLY A 125 11.69 -26.89 -8.59
CA GLY A 125 12.96 -27.59 -8.73
C GLY A 125 12.85 -29.03 -8.26
N PHE A 126 13.95 -29.64 -7.83
CA PHE A 126 13.90 -30.96 -7.20
C PHE A 126 14.95 -31.09 -6.10
N THR A 127 14.51 -31.46 -4.90
CA THR A 127 15.40 -31.67 -3.75
C THR A 127 15.48 -33.15 -3.41
N ASN A 128 16.67 -33.69 -3.23
CA ASN A 128 16.86 -35.12 -2.91
C ASN A 128 17.27 -35.39 -1.46
N THR A 129 17.57 -34.32 -0.71
CA THR A 129 18.03 -34.36 0.67
C THR A 129 17.38 -33.22 1.45
N SER A 130 17.62 -33.20 2.76
CA SER A 130 17.22 -32.07 3.60
C SER A 130 17.78 -30.77 3.03
N SER A 131 16.90 -29.85 2.68
CA SER A 131 17.28 -28.62 1.98
C SER A 131 16.33 -27.47 2.30
N THR A 132 16.84 -26.26 2.15
CA THR A 132 16.08 -25.02 2.26
C THR A 132 15.93 -24.41 0.88
N VAL A 133 14.69 -24.16 0.48
CA VAL A 133 14.33 -23.44 -0.74
C VAL A 133 13.73 -22.09 -0.37
N ARG A 134 13.95 -21.07 -1.19
CA ARG A 134 13.45 -19.71 -0.96
C ARG A 134 12.97 -19.10 -2.28
N GLY A 135 11.90 -18.32 -2.19
CA GLY A 135 11.42 -17.51 -3.30
C GLY A 135 10.75 -16.22 -2.85
N LEU A 136 10.64 -15.28 -3.79
CA LEU A 136 9.81 -14.10 -3.71
C LEU A 136 8.34 -14.54 -3.63
N ALA A 137 7.60 -13.92 -2.71
CA ALA A 137 6.20 -14.23 -2.48
C ALA A 137 5.49 -13.01 -1.88
N TYR A 138 4.21 -12.87 -2.16
CA TYR A 138 3.36 -11.85 -1.55
C TYR A 138 2.00 -12.46 -1.21
N PHE A 139 1.47 -12.08 -0.05
CA PHE A 139 0.08 -12.30 0.33
C PHE A 139 -0.33 -11.19 1.31
N ASN A 140 -1.62 -10.85 1.37
CA ASN A 140 -2.09 -9.70 2.11
C ASN A 140 -2.36 -10.00 3.58
N ASN A 141 -3.10 -11.08 3.89
CA ASN A 141 -3.43 -11.40 5.29
C ASN A 141 -3.08 -12.84 5.65
N THR A 142 -3.72 -13.79 4.99
CA THR A 142 -3.55 -15.22 5.23
C THR A 142 -3.50 -15.96 3.92
N ALA A 143 -2.60 -16.92 3.78
CA ALA A 143 -2.48 -17.74 2.59
C ALA A 143 -2.33 -19.22 2.96
N THR A 144 -2.59 -20.08 1.99
CA THR A 144 -2.24 -21.50 2.06
C THR A 144 -0.97 -21.74 1.26
N LEU A 145 0.06 -22.25 1.92
CA LEU A 145 1.25 -22.75 1.25
C LEU A 145 1.08 -24.25 0.96
N VAL A 146 1.18 -24.64 -0.30
CA VAL A 146 1.09 -26.03 -0.76
C VAL A 146 2.47 -26.50 -1.24
N LEU A 147 3.08 -27.41 -0.48
CA LEU A 147 4.32 -28.06 -0.83
C LEU A 147 3.98 -29.33 -1.61
N GLN A 148 4.45 -29.44 -2.84
CA GLN A 148 4.20 -30.60 -3.69
C GLN A 148 5.47 -31.43 -3.81
N PHE A 149 5.38 -32.69 -3.42
CA PHE A 149 6.44 -33.68 -3.49
C PHE A 149 6.22 -34.58 -4.71
N LEU A 150 7.25 -34.76 -5.53
CA LEU A 150 7.20 -35.66 -6.69
C LEU A 150 7.04 -37.10 -6.21
N ASN A 151 5.95 -37.74 -6.62
CA ASN A 151 5.54 -39.08 -6.17
C ASN A 151 5.23 -39.98 -7.38
N GLY A 152 6.27 -40.30 -8.13
CA GLY A 152 6.16 -41.05 -9.39
C GLY A 152 5.40 -40.26 -10.46
N SER A 153 4.24 -40.76 -10.90
CA SER A 153 3.37 -40.12 -11.91
C SER A 153 2.46 -39.03 -11.34
N SER A 154 2.58 -38.71 -10.05
CA SER A 154 1.71 -37.77 -9.34
C SER A 154 2.49 -36.86 -8.39
N LEU A 155 1.77 -35.94 -7.74
CA LEU A 155 2.30 -35.06 -6.71
C LEU A 155 1.57 -35.31 -5.39
N ALA A 156 2.33 -35.47 -4.31
CA ALA A 156 1.80 -35.54 -2.95
C ALA A 156 1.88 -34.14 -2.31
N ASN A 157 0.82 -33.71 -1.64
CA ASN A 157 0.72 -32.35 -1.10
C ASN A 157 0.83 -32.31 0.42
N VAL A 158 1.55 -31.32 0.94
CA VAL A 158 1.52 -30.90 2.34
C VAL A 158 1.14 -29.44 2.40
N THR A 159 0.24 -29.07 3.30
CA THR A 159 -0.26 -27.69 3.40
C THR A 159 0.07 -27.01 4.73
N PHE A 160 0.32 -25.70 4.66
CA PHE A 160 0.46 -24.80 5.80
C PHE A 160 -0.47 -23.61 5.62
N ASN A 161 -1.20 -23.25 6.68
CA ASN A 161 -1.94 -21.99 6.73
C ASN A 161 -1.01 -20.96 7.37
N ILE A 162 -0.67 -19.92 6.62
CA ILE A 162 0.28 -18.89 7.03
C ILE A 162 -0.40 -17.53 7.12
N SER A 163 0.17 -16.66 7.94
CA SER A 163 -0.25 -15.28 8.19
C SER A 163 0.97 -14.41 8.52
N HIS A 164 0.82 -13.09 8.45
CA HIS A 164 1.87 -12.16 8.90
C HIS A 164 2.00 -12.04 10.44
N SER A 165 1.13 -12.70 11.20
CA SER A 165 1.18 -12.68 12.68
C SER A 165 2.25 -13.60 13.28
N GLN A 166 2.73 -14.57 12.49
CA GLN A 166 3.78 -15.50 12.89
C GLN A 166 4.79 -15.64 11.76
N SER A 167 6.08 -15.62 12.11
CA SER A 167 7.18 -15.71 11.14
C SER A 167 7.65 -17.14 10.87
N ASN A 168 7.28 -18.12 11.69
CA ASN A 168 7.74 -19.51 11.56
C ASN A 168 6.61 -20.51 11.85
N TYR A 169 6.46 -21.50 10.96
CA TYR A 169 5.50 -22.59 11.07
C TYR A 169 6.24 -23.92 10.92
N GLN A 170 5.95 -24.90 11.77
CA GLN A 170 6.64 -26.20 11.74
C GLN A 170 5.66 -27.35 11.89
N LYS A 171 5.91 -28.44 11.16
CA LYS A 171 5.18 -29.70 11.28
C LYS A 171 6.14 -30.88 11.12
N THR A 172 5.97 -31.91 11.92
CA THR A 172 6.58 -33.22 11.68
C THR A 172 5.56 -34.11 10.98
N ILE A 173 5.93 -34.67 9.83
CA ILE A 173 5.01 -35.40 8.96
C ILE A 173 5.69 -36.68 8.46
N THR A 174 4.90 -37.73 8.27
CA THR A 174 5.29 -38.94 7.55
C THR A 174 4.53 -38.98 6.23
N LEU A 175 5.25 -39.03 5.11
CA LEU A 175 4.69 -39.18 3.77
C LEU A 175 5.07 -40.54 3.18
N LEU A 176 4.10 -41.21 2.57
CA LEU A 176 4.31 -42.42 1.79
C LEU A 176 4.55 -42.03 0.34
N LEU A 177 5.80 -42.08 -0.11
CA LEU A 177 6.22 -41.63 -1.45
C LEU A 177 6.96 -42.75 -2.18
N HIS A 178 6.77 -42.83 -3.49
CA HIS A 178 7.67 -43.58 -4.37
C HIS A 178 9.02 -42.91 -4.36
N LYS A 179 10.09 -43.69 -4.20
CA LYS A 179 11.45 -43.18 -4.41
C LYS A 179 11.58 -42.70 -5.86
N VAL A 180 12.03 -41.47 -6.06
CA VAL A 180 12.21 -40.88 -7.39
C VAL A 180 13.68 -40.56 -7.64
N ASN A 181 14.19 -40.95 -8.81
CA ASN A 181 15.47 -40.49 -9.32
C ASN A 181 15.26 -39.78 -10.67
N LEU A 182 15.87 -38.61 -10.84
CA LEU A 182 15.78 -37.84 -12.08
C LEU A 182 16.99 -38.08 -12.97
N THR A 183 16.75 -38.30 -14.26
CA THR A 183 17.80 -38.34 -15.30
C THR A 183 17.59 -37.18 -16.25
N MET A 184 18.56 -36.28 -16.36
CA MET A 184 18.43 -35.10 -17.21
C MET A 184 18.40 -35.50 -18.69
N THR A 185 17.38 -35.02 -19.41
CA THR A 185 17.17 -35.31 -20.84
C THR A 185 17.31 -34.07 -21.72
N GLY A 186 17.26 -32.87 -21.14
CA GLY A 186 17.44 -31.64 -21.90
C GLY A 186 17.67 -30.41 -21.03
N GLU A 187 18.31 -29.42 -21.63
CA GLU A 187 18.57 -28.10 -21.05
C GLU A 187 18.39 -27.05 -22.15
N LEU A 188 17.63 -26.00 -21.86
CA LEU A 188 17.31 -24.92 -22.79
C LEU A 188 17.57 -23.57 -22.15
N GLN A 189 18.33 -22.71 -22.85
CA GLN A 189 18.54 -21.33 -22.46
C GLN A 189 17.46 -20.44 -23.08
N LEU A 190 16.78 -19.68 -22.23
CA LEU A 190 15.68 -18.78 -22.59
C LEU A 190 16.04 -17.35 -22.21
N THR A 191 15.41 -16.38 -22.88
CA THR A 191 15.52 -14.97 -22.56
C THR A 191 14.16 -14.36 -22.30
N LEU A 192 14.12 -13.40 -21.39
CA LEU A 192 12.93 -12.65 -21.02
C LEU A 192 13.29 -11.16 -20.91
N THR A 193 12.46 -10.29 -21.47
CA THR A 193 12.56 -8.85 -21.23
C THR A 193 11.56 -8.43 -20.16
N ILE A 194 12.05 -7.80 -19.10
CA ILE A 194 11.22 -7.19 -18.06
C ILE A 194 11.07 -5.68 -18.32
N GLN A 195 9.85 -5.18 -18.17
CA GLN A 195 9.51 -3.75 -18.19
C GLN A 195 8.90 -3.35 -16.85
N GLY A 196 9.21 -2.14 -16.39
CA GLY A 196 8.50 -1.48 -15.30
C GLY A 196 7.36 -0.63 -15.86
N THR A 197 6.20 -1.23 -16.06
CA THR A 197 4.96 -0.47 -16.20
C THR A 197 4.41 -0.18 -14.80
N GLN A 198 4.00 1.06 -14.56
CA GLN A 198 3.22 1.42 -13.36
C GLN A 198 1.75 1.48 -13.76
N PRO A 199 0.84 0.93 -12.94
CA PRO A 199 -0.58 1.04 -13.21
C PRO A 199 -1.02 2.49 -13.16
N GLN A 200 -2.00 2.85 -13.99
CA GLN A 200 -2.62 4.16 -13.93
C GLN A 200 -3.71 4.16 -12.84
N ARG A 201 -3.63 5.11 -11.91
CA ARG A 201 -4.61 5.21 -10.81
C ARG A 201 -6.01 5.52 -11.31
N TYR A 202 -7.00 4.90 -10.67
CA TYR A 202 -8.43 5.10 -10.95
C TYR A 202 -8.84 4.73 -12.39
N SER A 203 -8.08 3.85 -13.05
CA SER A 203 -8.44 3.28 -14.35
C SER A 203 -8.38 1.76 -14.29
N LYS A 204 -8.98 1.12 -15.30
CA LYS A 204 -8.79 -0.31 -15.52
C LYS A 204 -7.36 -0.58 -15.97
N MET A 205 -6.93 -1.83 -15.79
CA MET A 205 -5.62 -2.30 -16.20
C MET A 205 -5.76 -3.45 -17.19
N GLU A 206 -4.93 -3.44 -18.23
CA GLU A 206 -4.79 -4.55 -19.17
C GLU A 206 -3.63 -5.44 -18.75
N PHE A 207 -3.87 -6.74 -18.76
CA PHE A 207 -2.92 -7.78 -18.47
C PHE A 207 -2.68 -8.63 -19.70
N ASN A 208 -1.44 -9.11 -19.84
CA ASN A 208 -1.04 -10.03 -20.90
C ASN A 208 -0.02 -11.05 -20.36
N TYR A 209 -0.31 -12.34 -20.50
CA TYR A 209 0.60 -13.44 -20.14
C TYR A 209 0.33 -14.66 -21.01
N GLU A 210 1.38 -15.23 -21.61
CA GLU A 210 1.32 -16.44 -22.44
C GLU A 210 0.24 -16.43 -23.54
N GLY A 211 -0.03 -15.26 -24.13
CA GLY A 211 -1.03 -15.08 -25.18
C GLY A 211 -2.47 -14.90 -24.67
N VAL A 212 -2.68 -14.91 -23.35
CA VAL A 212 -3.96 -14.57 -22.71
C VAL A 212 -3.94 -13.12 -22.28
N SER A 213 -4.99 -12.40 -22.67
CA SER A 213 -5.19 -10.99 -22.33
C SER A 213 -6.44 -10.81 -21.47
N ALA A 214 -6.39 -9.89 -20.52
CA ALA A 214 -7.50 -9.60 -19.62
C ALA A 214 -7.56 -8.11 -19.26
N GLU A 215 -8.76 -7.57 -19.06
CA GLU A 215 -8.94 -6.24 -18.48
C GLU A 215 -9.53 -6.39 -17.07
N ALA A 216 -8.91 -5.74 -16.07
CA ALA A 216 -9.35 -5.78 -14.68
C ALA A 216 -9.78 -4.38 -14.20
N PRO A 217 -10.92 -4.26 -13.50
CA PRO A 217 -11.24 -3.05 -12.75
C PRO A 217 -10.29 -2.89 -11.55
N TYR A 218 -10.15 -1.66 -11.07
CA TYR A 218 -9.43 -1.39 -9.83
C TYR A 218 -10.36 -1.50 -8.62
N THR A 219 -9.78 -1.84 -7.48
CA THR A 219 -10.40 -1.71 -6.15
C THR A 219 -9.44 -0.98 -5.22
N THR A 220 -9.97 -0.20 -4.28
CA THR A 220 -9.15 0.45 -3.25
C THR A 220 -9.36 -0.23 -1.91
N SER A 221 -8.28 -0.55 -1.22
CA SER A 221 -8.31 -1.19 0.10
C SER A 221 -7.10 -0.75 0.93
N ILE A 222 -6.92 -1.38 2.09
CA ILE A 222 -5.63 -1.45 2.77
C ILE A 222 -4.99 -2.82 2.49
N ALA A 223 -3.68 -2.84 2.29
CA ALA A 223 -2.93 -4.06 2.04
C ALA A 223 -1.62 -4.07 2.82
N TYR A 224 -1.15 -5.27 3.19
CA TYR A 224 0.08 -5.45 3.94
C TYR A 224 1.29 -5.09 3.09
N TYR A 225 2.13 -4.21 3.61
CA TYR A 225 3.39 -3.81 3.01
C TYR A 225 4.46 -3.72 4.09
N ASN A 226 5.43 -4.63 4.02
CA ASN A 226 6.63 -4.62 4.85
C ASN A 226 6.40 -4.32 6.35
N GLY A 227 5.53 -5.08 7.00
CA GLY A 227 5.30 -5.01 8.45
C GLY A 227 4.12 -4.14 8.90
N THR A 228 3.43 -3.46 7.99
CA THR A 228 2.22 -2.68 8.30
C THR A 228 1.19 -2.73 7.17
N TYR A 229 -0.04 -2.31 7.43
CA TYR A 229 -1.07 -2.13 6.40
C TYR A 229 -1.09 -0.68 5.94
N VAL A 230 -1.06 -0.49 4.62
CA VAL A 230 -1.07 0.82 3.95
C VAL A 230 -2.20 0.89 2.93
N PRO A 231 -2.65 2.09 2.52
CA PRO A 231 -3.57 2.22 1.39
C PRO A 231 -3.03 1.54 0.14
N ALA A 232 -3.89 0.84 -0.59
CA ALA A 232 -3.52 0.11 -1.79
C ALA A 232 -4.61 0.14 -2.87
N MET A 233 -4.18 0.05 -4.12
CA MET A 233 -5.03 -0.20 -5.28
C MET A 233 -4.72 -1.59 -5.82
N ILE A 234 -5.75 -2.38 -6.07
CA ILE A 234 -5.64 -3.77 -6.49
C ILE A 234 -6.41 -3.94 -7.80
N TRP A 235 -5.72 -4.49 -8.80
CA TRP A 235 -6.29 -4.97 -10.05
C TRP A 235 -6.13 -6.47 -10.09
N SER A 236 -7.23 -7.22 -10.12
CA SER A 236 -7.15 -8.67 -10.23
C SER A 236 -8.19 -9.24 -11.17
N ARG A 237 -7.81 -10.31 -11.88
CA ARG A 237 -8.70 -11.02 -12.80
C ARG A 237 -8.24 -12.45 -13.03
N GLU A 238 -9.19 -13.37 -13.01
CA GLU A 238 -9.00 -14.74 -13.49
C GLU A 238 -9.62 -14.86 -14.89
N VAL A 239 -8.90 -15.49 -15.81
CA VAL A 239 -9.35 -15.78 -17.18
C VAL A 239 -8.93 -17.18 -17.59
N SER A 240 -9.86 -17.93 -18.17
CA SER A 240 -9.54 -19.19 -18.84
C SER A 240 -9.20 -18.94 -20.31
N GLY A 241 -8.10 -19.53 -20.79
CA GLY A 241 -7.66 -19.38 -22.18
C GLY A 241 -6.84 -20.57 -22.68
N LEU A 242 -6.55 -20.55 -23.99
CA LEU A 242 -5.62 -21.50 -24.60
C LEU A 242 -4.19 -21.04 -24.32
N LEU A 243 -3.44 -21.86 -23.58
CA LEU A 243 -2.04 -21.62 -23.25
C LEU A 243 -1.14 -22.50 -24.11
N SER A 244 -0.08 -21.90 -24.64
CA SER A 244 0.88 -22.64 -25.45
C SER A 244 1.68 -23.61 -24.58
N THR A 245 1.69 -24.88 -24.98
CA THR A 245 2.53 -25.91 -24.36
C THR A 245 3.37 -26.57 -25.43
N GLU A 246 4.37 -27.35 -25.02
CA GLU A 246 5.24 -28.08 -25.95
C GLU A 246 4.50 -29.12 -26.82
N LEU A 247 3.32 -29.59 -26.38
CA LEU A 247 2.53 -30.59 -27.11
C LEU A 247 1.54 -29.93 -28.09
N THR A 248 0.84 -28.91 -27.60
CA THR A 248 -0.26 -28.21 -28.29
C THR A 248 -0.70 -27.02 -27.43
N ASN A 249 -1.70 -26.27 -27.89
CA ASN A 249 -2.39 -25.32 -27.03
C ASN A 249 -3.41 -26.06 -26.15
N LEU A 250 -3.27 -25.94 -24.83
CA LEU A 250 -4.17 -26.57 -23.85
C LEU A 250 -4.98 -25.50 -23.13
N GLN A 251 -6.22 -25.83 -22.79
CA GLN A 251 -7.04 -24.99 -21.94
C GLN A 251 -6.41 -24.91 -20.55
N GLY A 252 -6.22 -23.69 -20.05
CA GLY A 252 -5.79 -23.43 -18.68
C GLY A 252 -6.43 -22.16 -18.14
N ASN A 253 -6.07 -21.85 -16.90
CA ASN A 253 -6.48 -20.64 -16.19
C ASN A 253 -5.26 -19.76 -15.95
N VAL A 254 -5.44 -18.45 -16.11
CA VAL A 254 -4.46 -17.43 -15.76
C VAL A 254 -5.07 -16.48 -14.76
N TYR A 255 -4.35 -16.26 -13.67
CA TYR A 255 -4.67 -15.34 -12.61
C TYR A 255 -3.70 -14.16 -12.70
N PHE A 256 -4.26 -12.97 -12.79
CA PHE A 256 -3.52 -11.73 -12.85
C PHE A 256 -3.80 -10.92 -11.60
N THR A 257 -2.74 -10.37 -11.01
CA THR A 257 -2.85 -9.45 -9.88
C THR A 257 -1.77 -8.39 -9.96
N ASP A 258 -2.17 -7.12 -9.96
CA ASP A 258 -1.28 -5.99 -9.70
C ASP A 258 -1.76 -5.24 -8.45
N ILE A 259 -0.82 -4.84 -7.59
CA ILE A 259 -1.09 -4.11 -6.35
C ILE A 259 -0.13 -2.93 -6.28
N GLU A 260 -0.66 -1.72 -6.19
CA GLU A 260 0.12 -0.51 -5.92
C GLU A 260 -0.12 -0.06 -4.47
N PHE A 261 0.96 0.21 -3.74
CA PHE A 261 0.93 0.61 -2.34
C PHE A 261 1.27 2.08 -2.19
N PHE A 262 0.57 2.78 -1.30
CA PHE A 262 0.71 4.22 -1.13
C PHE A 262 1.07 4.62 0.29
N GLY A 263 2.06 5.50 0.40
CA GLY A 263 2.49 6.11 1.66
C GLY A 263 2.02 7.55 1.79
N VAL A 264 2.80 8.33 2.55
CA VAL A 264 2.48 9.72 2.89
C VAL A 264 2.31 10.57 1.62
N ASN A 265 1.29 11.42 1.65
CA ASN A 265 0.84 12.26 0.54
C ASN A 265 0.31 11.52 -0.69
N GLY A 266 0.12 10.20 -0.59
CA GLY A 266 -0.26 9.35 -1.72
C GLY A 266 0.92 9.02 -2.65
N THR A 267 2.13 9.04 -2.11
CA THR A 267 3.34 8.63 -2.83
C THR A 267 3.37 7.12 -3.01
N VAL A 268 3.74 6.61 -4.19
CA VAL A 268 3.91 5.17 -4.40
C VAL A 268 5.13 4.68 -3.61
N ILE A 269 4.90 3.79 -2.65
CA ILE A 269 5.96 3.17 -1.85
C ILE A 269 6.44 1.85 -2.47
N GLY A 270 5.59 1.20 -3.26
CA GLY A 270 5.96 0.01 -4.02
C GLY A 270 4.80 -0.56 -4.82
N SER A 271 5.07 -1.64 -5.55
CA SER A 271 4.06 -2.40 -6.26
C SER A 271 4.41 -3.89 -6.37
N VAL A 272 3.40 -4.71 -6.60
CA VAL A 272 3.51 -6.16 -6.85
C VAL A 272 2.71 -6.50 -8.10
N ASP A 273 3.40 -6.94 -9.14
CA ASP A 273 2.82 -7.45 -10.39
C ASP A 273 3.04 -8.97 -10.41
N ASN A 274 1.94 -9.71 -10.48
CA ASN A 274 1.89 -11.16 -10.41
C ASN A 274 1.03 -11.73 -11.54
N SER A 275 1.52 -12.80 -12.15
CA SER A 275 0.73 -13.62 -13.07
C SER A 275 1.01 -15.09 -12.80
N PHE A 276 -0.03 -15.90 -12.62
CA PHE A 276 0.05 -17.33 -12.40
C PHE A 276 -0.80 -18.06 -13.42
N SER A 277 -0.25 -19.07 -14.09
CA SER A 277 -0.99 -19.94 -14.98
C SER A 277 -0.99 -21.38 -14.47
N SER A 278 -2.11 -22.07 -14.68
CA SER A 278 -2.26 -23.48 -14.36
C SER A 278 -2.97 -24.23 -15.49
N ILE A 279 -2.44 -25.41 -15.80
CA ILE A 279 -2.99 -26.33 -16.79
C ILE A 279 -3.05 -27.70 -16.13
N TYR A 280 -4.26 -28.27 -16.11
CA TYR A 280 -4.45 -29.68 -15.83
C TYR A 280 -5.23 -30.31 -16.98
N PHE A 281 -4.58 -31.23 -17.68
CA PHE A 281 -5.17 -31.97 -18.78
C PHE A 281 -4.94 -33.46 -18.55
N SER A 282 -5.99 -34.26 -18.66
CA SER A 282 -5.88 -35.71 -18.63
C SER A 282 -6.76 -36.28 -19.74
N HIS A 283 -6.14 -37.08 -20.61
CA HIS A 283 -6.82 -37.78 -21.67
C HIS A 283 -6.45 -39.26 -21.63
N GLN A 284 -7.46 -40.12 -21.59
CA GLN A 284 -7.31 -41.56 -21.68
C GLN A 284 -8.02 -42.05 -22.94
N GLY A 285 -7.26 -42.28 -24.01
CA GLY A 285 -7.75 -42.78 -25.29
C GLY A 285 -6.98 -44.01 -25.78
N LEU A 286 -7.50 -44.64 -26.83
CA LEU A 286 -6.90 -45.82 -27.48
C LEU A 286 -5.50 -45.55 -28.07
N ILE A 287 -5.24 -44.31 -28.51
CA ILE A 287 -4.01 -43.92 -29.23
C ILE A 287 -3.12 -43.00 -28.37
N LEU A 288 -3.72 -42.21 -27.47
CA LEU A 288 -3.02 -41.27 -26.61
C LEU A 288 -3.54 -41.41 -25.19
N ASN A 289 -2.65 -41.73 -24.26
CA ASN A 289 -2.91 -41.59 -22.84
C ASN A 289 -1.88 -40.59 -22.31
N VAL A 290 -2.34 -39.44 -21.82
CA VAL A 290 -1.44 -38.41 -21.32
C VAL A 290 -2.11 -37.66 -20.18
N THR A 291 -1.34 -37.44 -19.11
CA THR A 291 -1.70 -36.48 -18.06
C THR A 291 -0.63 -35.40 -18.05
N TYR A 292 -1.07 -34.15 -18.06
CA TYR A 292 -0.25 -32.96 -18.09
C TYR A 292 -0.67 -32.04 -16.95
N ASN A 293 0.26 -31.79 -16.02
CA ASN A 293 0.07 -30.90 -14.88
C ASN A 293 1.18 -29.84 -14.90
N SER A 294 0.83 -28.64 -15.37
CA SER A 294 1.75 -27.51 -15.47
C SER A 294 1.27 -26.34 -14.64
N VAL A 295 2.22 -25.69 -13.99
CA VAL A 295 2.04 -24.42 -13.29
C VAL A 295 3.20 -23.50 -13.66
N SER A 296 2.91 -22.23 -13.86
CA SER A 296 3.90 -21.20 -14.18
C SER A 296 3.54 -19.93 -13.45
N SER A 297 4.53 -19.17 -12.99
CA SER A 297 4.30 -17.87 -12.41
C SER A 297 5.41 -16.89 -12.70
N ARG A 298 5.04 -15.61 -12.68
CA ARG A 298 5.98 -14.50 -12.56
C ARG A 298 5.50 -13.58 -11.45
N ILE A 299 6.45 -13.08 -10.67
CA ILE A 299 6.22 -12.02 -9.70
C ILE A 299 7.31 -10.98 -9.83
N LYS A 300 6.89 -9.71 -9.91
CA LYS A 300 7.74 -8.53 -9.96
C LYS A 300 7.33 -7.63 -8.82
N MET A 301 8.29 -7.28 -7.99
CA MET A 301 8.09 -6.36 -6.89
C MET A 301 8.98 -5.13 -7.05
N VAL A 302 8.38 -3.96 -6.94
CA VAL A 302 9.06 -2.68 -6.98
C VAL A 302 8.97 -2.03 -5.61
N VAL A 303 10.09 -1.56 -5.08
CA VAL A 303 10.18 -0.90 -3.79
C VAL A 303 10.81 0.48 -3.98
N ASN A 304 10.13 1.51 -3.47
CA ASN A 304 10.66 2.87 -3.40
C ASN A 304 11.21 3.13 -1.99
N PRO A 305 12.53 3.01 -1.77
CA PRO A 305 13.13 3.16 -0.45
C PRO A 305 13.04 4.59 0.10
N ASN A 306 12.75 5.58 -0.75
CA ASN A 306 12.70 6.99 -0.36
C ASN A 306 11.29 7.45 0.04
N ALA A 307 10.27 6.59 -0.13
CA ALA A 307 8.89 6.94 0.19
C ALA A 307 8.57 6.58 1.65
N GLU A 308 7.96 7.53 2.36
CA GLU A 308 7.60 7.36 3.76
C GLU A 308 6.22 6.71 3.91
N TYR A 309 6.12 5.79 4.86
CA TYR A 309 4.88 5.20 5.34
C TYR A 309 5.00 4.89 6.84
N SER A 310 3.88 4.64 7.51
CA SER A 310 3.81 4.40 8.93
C SER A 310 2.64 3.49 9.31
N LYS A 311 2.55 3.15 10.59
CA LYS A 311 1.45 2.37 11.13
C LYS A 311 0.15 3.19 11.11
N PRO A 312 -0.98 2.62 10.64
CA PRO A 312 -2.25 3.32 10.61
C PRO A 312 -2.74 3.64 12.03
N SER A 313 -3.24 4.87 12.23
CA SER A 313 -3.99 5.26 13.42
C SER A 313 -5.50 5.16 13.16
N VAL A 314 -5.93 5.73 12.03
CA VAL A 314 -7.33 5.72 11.57
C VAL A 314 -7.33 5.49 10.07
N ALA A 315 -8.19 4.60 9.59
CA ALA A 315 -8.39 4.32 8.16
C ALA A 315 -9.85 4.55 7.79
N THR A 316 -10.10 5.16 6.63
CA THR A 316 -11.45 5.36 6.10
C THR A 316 -11.44 5.38 4.57
N THR A 317 -12.59 5.11 3.96
CA THR A 317 -12.75 5.20 2.51
C THR A 317 -13.72 6.34 2.18
N VAL A 318 -13.21 7.34 1.46
CA VAL A 318 -13.97 8.53 1.05
C VAL A 318 -14.27 8.47 -0.44
N SER A 319 -15.43 8.95 -0.88
CA SER A 319 -15.75 9.06 -2.31
C SER A 319 -15.47 10.47 -2.81
N ILE A 320 -14.55 10.61 -3.77
CA ILE A 320 -14.19 11.90 -4.37
C ILE A 320 -14.51 11.83 -5.86
N GLY A 321 -15.51 12.60 -6.29
CA GLY A 321 -15.99 12.60 -7.69
C GLY A 321 -16.40 11.22 -8.21
N GLY A 322 -16.92 10.34 -7.34
CA GLY A 322 -17.32 8.97 -7.68
C GLY A 322 -16.21 7.93 -7.52
N ASN A 323 -14.95 8.34 -7.36
CA ASN A 323 -13.83 7.44 -7.13
C ASN A 323 -13.68 7.15 -5.62
N PRO A 324 -13.58 5.88 -5.18
CA PRO A 324 -13.26 5.56 -3.80
C PRO A 324 -11.77 5.80 -3.55
N ALA A 325 -11.44 6.57 -2.52
CA ALA A 325 -10.07 6.79 -2.07
C ALA A 325 -9.94 6.35 -0.61
N VAL A 326 -8.98 5.46 -0.34
CA VAL A 326 -8.65 5.07 1.03
C VAL A 326 -7.73 6.12 1.59
N VAL A 327 -8.07 6.66 2.76
CA VAL A 327 -7.29 7.68 3.47
C VAL A 327 -6.96 7.13 4.85
N VAL A 328 -5.66 7.14 5.17
CA VAL A 328 -5.13 6.66 6.44
C VAL A 328 -4.41 7.79 7.13
N VAL A 329 -4.86 8.14 8.33
CA VAL A 329 -4.18 9.10 9.21
C VAL A 329 -3.13 8.34 10.01
N THR A 330 -1.89 8.82 10.00
CA THR A 330 -0.78 8.26 10.75
C THR A 330 -0.14 9.32 11.64
N ASN A 331 0.85 8.91 12.43
CA ASN A 331 1.69 9.84 13.20
C ASN A 331 2.70 10.63 12.34
N ARG A 332 2.89 10.26 11.07
CA ARG A 332 3.83 10.91 10.13
C ARG A 332 3.13 11.76 9.07
N GLY A 333 1.80 11.73 9.00
CA GLY A 333 1.02 12.48 8.03
C GLY A 333 -0.22 11.71 7.61
N VAL A 334 -0.65 11.93 6.38
CA VAL A 334 -1.81 11.24 5.78
C VAL A 334 -1.34 10.45 4.57
N GLU A 335 -1.65 9.16 4.57
CA GLU A 335 -1.44 8.24 3.46
C GLU A 335 -2.75 8.08 2.68
N SER A 336 -2.69 7.89 1.37
CA SER A 336 -3.91 7.72 0.58
C SER A 336 -3.66 7.08 -0.79
N THR A 337 -4.67 6.39 -1.32
CA THR A 337 -4.66 6.00 -2.75
C THR A 337 -4.81 7.22 -3.67
N GLY A 338 -5.29 8.34 -3.14
CA GLY A 338 -5.30 9.66 -3.80
C GLY A 338 -4.12 10.52 -3.37
N ASN A 339 -3.84 11.57 -4.12
CA ASN A 339 -2.82 12.54 -3.73
C ASN A 339 -3.36 13.43 -2.60
N ILE A 340 -2.54 13.68 -1.58
CA ILE A 340 -2.89 14.61 -0.50
C ILE A 340 -2.11 15.90 -0.70
N ASN A 341 -2.83 16.99 -0.95
CA ASN A 341 -2.19 18.31 -1.10
C ASN A 341 -2.19 19.10 0.22
N LEU A 342 -3.11 18.76 1.13
CA LEU A 342 -3.26 19.44 2.41
C LEU A 342 -3.77 18.45 3.43
N TYR A 343 -3.16 18.46 4.61
CA TYR A 343 -3.76 17.90 5.80
C TYR A 343 -3.48 18.80 7.00
N HIS A 344 -4.42 18.89 7.93
CA HIS A 344 -4.27 19.69 9.15
C HIS A 344 -5.09 19.08 10.30
N GLN A 345 -4.58 19.16 11.52
CA GLN A 345 -5.36 18.78 12.71
C GLN A 345 -6.34 19.90 13.03
N VAL A 346 -7.63 19.56 13.14
CA VAL A 346 -8.71 20.49 13.46
C VAL A 346 -9.49 19.96 14.67
N VAL A 347 -10.34 20.81 15.26
CA VAL A 347 -11.16 20.47 16.42
C VAL A 347 -12.63 20.70 16.09
N VAL A 348 -13.40 19.61 16.12
CA VAL A 348 -14.86 19.58 15.88
C VAL A 348 -15.50 18.82 17.03
N ASN A 349 -15.69 19.49 18.18
CA ASN A 349 -15.96 18.89 19.50
C ASN A 349 -14.83 17.95 20.00
N THR A 350 -14.27 17.12 19.14
CA THR A 350 -13.11 16.25 19.34
C THR A 350 -12.03 16.52 18.27
N PRO A 351 -10.76 16.15 18.52
CA PRO A 351 -9.72 16.21 17.49
C PRO A 351 -10.10 15.41 16.23
N ALA A 352 -9.85 16.00 15.07
CA ALA A 352 -10.10 15.42 13.76
C ALA A 352 -9.03 15.88 12.76
N THR A 353 -8.95 15.23 11.61
CA THR A 353 -7.99 15.58 10.55
C THR A 353 -8.73 16.10 9.33
N LEU A 354 -8.52 17.37 8.99
CA LEU A 354 -8.93 17.96 7.72
C LEU A 354 -7.95 17.50 6.65
N VAL A 355 -8.45 17.01 5.52
CA VAL A 355 -7.65 16.50 4.40
C VAL A 355 -8.22 16.99 3.08
N TYR A 356 -7.36 17.42 2.16
CA TYR A 356 -7.70 17.60 0.75
C TYR A 356 -7.19 16.41 -0.04
N VAL A 357 -8.11 15.59 -0.54
CA VAL A 357 -7.82 14.39 -1.32
C VAL A 357 -8.08 14.69 -2.79
N ASN A 358 -7.09 14.40 -3.65
CA ASN A 358 -7.21 14.53 -5.09
C ASN A 358 -7.09 13.17 -5.77
N THR A 359 -8.13 12.79 -6.49
CA THR A 359 -8.12 11.67 -7.44
C THR A 359 -7.74 12.22 -8.82
N THR A 360 -7.47 11.36 -9.81
CA THR A 360 -6.97 11.78 -11.13
C THR A 360 -7.82 12.88 -11.80
N THR A 361 -9.13 12.92 -11.54
CA THR A 361 -10.09 13.82 -12.20
C THR A 361 -10.81 14.79 -11.26
N SER A 362 -10.69 14.62 -9.94
CA SER A 362 -11.47 15.40 -8.98
C SER A 362 -10.81 15.47 -7.61
N GLY A 363 -10.98 16.60 -6.92
CA GLY A 363 -10.50 16.81 -5.56
C GLY A 363 -11.61 17.27 -4.62
N GLY A 364 -11.44 17.00 -3.33
CA GLY A 364 -12.40 17.39 -2.31
C GLY A 364 -11.79 17.48 -0.91
N TYR A 365 -12.36 18.35 -0.09
CA TYR A 365 -12.03 18.44 1.33
C TYR A 365 -12.93 17.50 2.14
N VAL A 366 -12.32 16.78 3.06
CA VAL A 366 -12.99 15.91 4.03
C VAL A 366 -12.39 16.13 5.40
N VAL A 367 -13.21 16.01 6.44
CA VAL A 367 -12.74 15.90 7.82
C VAL A 367 -12.94 14.48 8.29
N ILE A 368 -11.87 13.88 8.83
CA ILE A 368 -11.81 12.49 9.29
C ILE A 368 -11.71 12.49 10.81
N PHE A 369 -12.66 11.83 11.46
CA PHE A 369 -12.74 11.73 12.91
C PHE A 369 -11.94 10.53 13.43
N SER A 370 -11.58 10.54 14.71
CA SER A 370 -10.79 9.47 15.35
C SER A 370 -11.44 8.09 15.30
N ASN A 371 -12.76 8.02 15.11
CA ASN A 371 -13.52 6.77 14.96
C ASN A 371 -13.57 6.24 13.50
N GLY A 372 -12.89 6.89 12.55
CA GLY A 372 -12.91 6.53 11.13
C GLY A 372 -14.10 7.05 10.34
N SER A 373 -15.08 7.69 10.98
CA SER A 373 -16.14 8.41 10.26
C SER A 373 -15.58 9.65 9.58
N TYR A 374 -16.25 10.13 8.55
CA TYR A 374 -15.85 11.34 7.84
C TYR A 374 -17.05 12.21 7.46
N LYS A 375 -16.79 13.49 7.19
CA LYS A 375 -17.75 14.44 6.64
C LYS A 375 -17.11 15.25 5.51
N TYR A 376 -17.91 15.55 4.49
CA TYR A 376 -17.48 16.45 3.42
C TYR A 376 -17.40 17.89 3.93
N VAL A 377 -16.44 18.63 3.39
CA VAL A 377 -16.22 20.04 3.69
C VAL A 377 -16.39 20.84 2.41
N SER A 378 -17.28 21.82 2.45
CA SER A 378 -17.57 22.69 1.31
C SER A 378 -16.53 23.80 1.22
N GLN A 379 -15.79 23.84 0.11
CA GLN A 379 -14.96 24.99 -0.20
C GLN A 379 -15.87 26.15 -0.64
N VAL A 380 -15.77 27.29 0.05
CA VAL A 380 -16.57 28.49 -0.24
C VAL A 380 -15.70 29.67 -0.62
N ASN A 381 -16.21 30.52 -1.51
CA ASN A 381 -15.54 31.76 -1.89
C ASN A 381 -15.97 32.89 -0.95
N PRO A 382 -15.04 33.47 -0.18
CA PRO A 382 -15.37 34.55 0.74
C PRO A 382 -15.48 35.90 0.03
N SER A 383 -16.38 36.76 0.50
CA SER A 383 -16.35 38.21 0.28
C SER A 383 -15.61 38.86 1.46
N VAL A 384 -14.56 39.62 1.16
CA VAL A 384 -13.64 40.14 2.18
C VAL A 384 -13.59 41.66 2.13
N THR A 385 -13.79 42.31 3.27
CA THR A 385 -13.61 43.76 3.43
C THR A 385 -12.67 44.07 4.59
N VAL A 386 -11.79 45.06 4.42
CA VAL A 386 -10.89 45.51 5.50
C VAL A 386 -11.63 46.55 6.34
N SER A 387 -11.61 46.38 7.66
CA SER A 387 -12.24 47.31 8.59
C SER A 387 -11.52 47.37 9.94
N ASN A 388 -11.93 48.31 10.78
CA ASN A 388 -11.47 48.41 12.16
C ASN A 388 -12.41 47.63 13.07
N ILE A 389 -11.86 46.69 13.85
CA ILE A 389 -12.59 45.80 14.73
C ILE A 389 -12.27 46.17 16.18
N SER A 390 -13.29 46.48 16.98
CA SER A 390 -13.13 46.81 18.39
C SER A 390 -13.31 45.55 19.25
N LEU A 391 -12.26 45.19 20.00
CA LEU A 391 -12.24 44.05 20.92
C LEU A 391 -11.60 44.48 22.24
N GLY A 392 -12.28 44.24 23.37
CA GLY A 392 -11.75 44.57 24.70
C GLY A 392 -11.37 46.05 24.88
N GLY A 393 -12.09 46.97 24.23
CA GLY A 393 -11.83 48.41 24.28
C GLY A 393 -10.64 48.90 23.43
N LYS A 394 -10.00 48.01 22.66
CA LYS A 394 -8.94 48.35 21.70
C LYS A 394 -9.44 48.14 20.27
N THR A 395 -8.97 48.99 19.36
CA THR A 395 -9.28 48.91 17.93
C THR A 395 -8.13 48.23 17.19
N TYR A 396 -8.46 47.19 16.44
CA TYR A 396 -7.54 46.42 15.63
C TYR A 396 -7.87 46.57 14.14
N THR A 397 -6.87 46.53 13.28
CA THR A 397 -7.12 46.32 11.85
C THR A 397 -7.52 44.87 11.64
N GLY A 398 -8.59 44.61 10.88
CA GLY A 398 -8.99 43.26 10.56
C GLY A 398 -9.73 43.14 9.23
N GLN A 399 -10.03 41.90 8.85
CA GLN A 399 -10.85 41.57 7.70
C GLN A 399 -12.20 41.03 8.19
N VAL A 400 -13.30 41.59 7.66
CA VAL A 400 -14.64 41.00 7.76
C VAL A 400 -14.80 40.07 6.57
N VAL A 401 -15.10 38.81 6.85
CA VAL A 401 -15.19 37.74 5.86
C VAL A 401 -16.60 37.21 5.87
N ASN A 402 -17.34 37.43 4.79
CA ASN A 402 -18.68 36.92 4.61
C ASN A 402 -18.65 35.73 3.65
N ILE A 403 -19.32 34.64 4.03
CA ILE A 403 -19.46 33.44 3.19
C ILE A 403 -20.92 33.13 2.93
N SER A 404 -21.20 32.44 1.81
CA SER A 404 -22.51 31.86 1.58
C SER A 404 -22.75 30.72 2.58
N SER A 405 -23.91 30.76 3.27
CA SER A 405 -24.31 29.70 4.20
C SER A 405 -24.26 28.32 3.51
N SER A 406 -23.62 27.35 4.17
CA SER A 406 -23.59 25.94 3.78
C SER A 406 -24.27 25.11 4.87
N SER A 407 -24.81 23.94 4.53
CA SER A 407 -25.28 22.96 5.52
C SER A 407 -24.16 22.03 6.00
N ASN A 408 -23.00 22.07 5.35
CA ASN A 408 -21.81 21.28 5.71
C ASN A 408 -20.76 22.18 6.38
N TYR A 409 -19.74 21.55 6.99
CA TYR A 409 -18.49 22.24 7.35
C TYR A 409 -17.96 23.04 6.16
N VAL A 410 -17.34 24.18 6.43
CA VAL A 410 -16.83 25.08 5.40
C VAL A 410 -15.33 25.21 5.50
N ILE A 411 -14.69 25.39 4.35
CA ILE A 411 -13.30 25.83 4.25
C ILE A 411 -13.21 27.01 3.29
N PHE A 412 -12.49 28.04 3.70
CA PHE A 412 -12.17 29.19 2.85
C PHE A 412 -10.77 29.69 3.13
N ASN A 413 -10.24 30.49 2.21
CA ASN A 413 -8.96 31.15 2.40
C ASN A 413 -9.05 32.64 2.05
N VAL A 414 -8.21 33.43 2.71
CA VAL A 414 -8.06 34.85 2.40
C VAL A 414 -6.58 35.21 2.35
N SER A 415 -6.25 36.24 1.55
CA SER A 415 -4.92 36.83 1.55
C SER A 415 -4.74 37.68 2.81
N ALA A 416 -3.62 37.50 3.50
CA ALA A 416 -3.29 38.31 4.67
C ALA A 416 -3.04 39.77 4.28
N VAL A 417 -3.57 40.72 5.05
CA VAL A 417 -3.36 42.16 4.86
C VAL A 417 -2.12 42.65 5.61
N LYS A 418 -1.75 41.97 6.70
CA LYS A 418 -0.57 42.25 7.49
C LYS A 418 0.20 40.95 7.78
N ASN A 419 1.52 41.05 7.85
CA ASN A 419 2.39 39.96 8.26
C ASN A 419 2.62 40.03 9.78
N GLU A 420 1.56 39.87 10.55
CA GLU A 420 1.55 39.95 12.02
C GLU A 420 0.77 38.75 12.58
N THR A 421 0.83 38.55 13.91
CA THR A 421 -0.02 37.55 14.58
C THR A 421 -1.49 37.87 14.35
N PHE A 422 -2.33 36.85 14.20
CA PHE A 422 -3.76 37.03 14.00
C PHE A 422 -4.57 36.01 14.79
N ALA A 423 -5.82 36.35 15.07
CA ALA A 423 -6.83 35.44 15.57
C ALA A 423 -8.09 35.54 14.70
N VAL A 424 -8.85 34.45 14.64
CA VAL A 424 -10.09 34.36 13.86
C VAL A 424 -11.26 34.28 14.83
N PHE A 425 -12.25 35.14 14.62
CA PHE A 425 -13.50 35.15 15.37
C PHE A 425 -14.66 34.86 14.43
N LYS A 426 -15.74 34.34 14.98
CA LYS A 426 -16.99 34.08 14.26
C LYS A 426 -18.15 34.83 14.88
N GLN A 427 -19.02 35.38 14.04
CA GLN A 427 -20.23 36.06 14.50
C GLN A 427 -21.28 35.04 14.93
N THR A 428 -21.73 35.14 16.17
CA THR A 428 -22.86 34.36 16.71
C THR A 428 -23.99 35.28 17.15
N SER A 429 -25.13 34.72 17.56
CA SER A 429 -26.21 35.49 18.19
C SER A 429 -25.77 36.21 19.46
N ASN A 430 -24.74 35.70 20.14
CA ASN A 430 -24.24 36.20 21.41
C ASN A 430 -23.01 37.11 21.24
N GLY A 431 -22.67 37.48 20.01
CA GLY A 431 -21.49 38.30 19.68
C GLY A 431 -20.37 37.51 18.99
N MET A 432 -19.17 38.10 18.98
CA MET A 432 -17.97 37.49 18.40
C MET A 432 -17.38 36.45 19.34
N VAL A 433 -17.17 35.23 18.85
CA VAL A 433 -16.52 34.13 19.58
C VAL A 433 -15.23 33.76 18.88
N GLU A 434 -14.14 33.61 19.62
CA GLU A 434 -12.86 33.18 19.06
C GLU A 434 -12.97 31.74 18.56
N LEU A 435 -12.53 31.50 17.32
CA LEU A 435 -12.46 30.17 16.74
C LEU A 435 -11.30 29.41 17.38
N ASN A 436 -11.39 28.07 17.45
CA ASN A 436 -10.29 27.27 17.97
C ASN A 436 -8.99 27.56 17.16
N PRO A 437 -7.83 27.78 17.81
CA PRO A 437 -6.58 28.06 17.10
C PRO A 437 -6.12 26.98 16.11
N ASN A 438 -6.58 25.73 16.26
CA ASN A 438 -6.30 24.65 15.30
C ASN A 438 -7.23 24.69 14.06
N ASN A 439 -8.28 25.50 14.09
CA ASN A 439 -9.27 25.59 13.01
C ASN A 439 -8.94 26.70 12.01
N TYR A 440 -7.82 27.41 12.20
CA TYR A 440 -7.29 28.34 11.22
C TYR A 440 -5.76 28.28 11.19
N PHE A 441 -5.18 28.37 9.99
CA PHE A 441 -3.74 28.19 9.81
C PHE A 441 -3.26 28.89 8.54
N ILE A 442 -1.95 29.10 8.43
CA ILE A 442 -1.34 29.62 7.20
C ILE A 442 -1.02 28.44 6.28
N TYR A 443 -1.48 28.50 5.04
CA TYR A 443 -1.11 27.55 4.01
C TYR A 443 -0.89 28.30 2.68
N ASN A 444 0.27 28.07 2.04
CA ASN A 444 0.69 28.76 0.82
C ASN A 444 0.52 30.29 0.87
N GLY A 445 0.89 30.90 2.01
CA GLY A 445 0.83 32.36 2.21
C GLY A 445 -0.58 32.94 2.42
N LYS A 446 -1.62 32.10 2.52
CA LYS A 446 -2.99 32.51 2.82
C LYS A 446 -3.44 32.01 4.19
N ILE A 447 -4.36 32.74 4.80
CA ILE A 447 -5.04 32.32 6.02
C ILE A 447 -6.18 31.40 5.58
N VAL A 448 -6.09 30.13 5.96
CA VAL A 448 -7.13 29.12 5.75
C VAL A 448 -7.95 29.02 7.03
N VAL A 449 -9.28 28.98 6.89
CA VAL A 449 -10.22 28.83 7.99
C VAL A 449 -11.11 27.64 7.70
N PHE A 450 -11.28 26.79 8.71
CA PHE A 450 -12.19 25.64 8.73
C PHE A 450 -13.15 25.81 9.91
N ASP A 451 -14.46 25.69 9.70
CA ASP A 451 -15.42 25.77 10.79
C ASP A 451 -16.75 25.11 10.42
N ASP A 452 -17.61 24.98 11.42
CA ASP A 452 -19.05 24.86 11.22
C ASP A 452 -19.59 26.11 10.49
N PRO A 453 -20.58 25.97 9.60
CA PRO A 453 -21.02 27.06 8.74
C PRO A 453 -21.65 28.22 9.53
N LEU A 454 -21.03 29.39 9.46
CA LEU A 454 -21.59 30.69 9.86
C LEU A 454 -21.47 31.69 8.71
N THR A 455 -22.24 32.77 8.77
CA THR A 455 -22.28 33.73 7.66
C THR A 455 -21.09 34.71 7.67
N THR A 456 -20.57 35.05 8.85
CA THR A 456 -19.59 36.14 9.02
C THR A 456 -18.48 35.76 10.00
N TYR A 457 -17.24 35.98 9.57
CA TYR A 457 -16.01 35.77 10.32
C TYR A 457 -15.17 37.05 10.34
N TYR A 458 -14.28 37.15 11.32
CA TYR A 458 -13.40 38.29 11.52
C TYR A 458 -11.97 37.82 11.72
N ILE A 459 -11.04 38.30 10.91
CA ILE A 459 -9.60 38.04 11.07
C ILE A 459 -8.98 39.30 11.64
N VAL A 460 -8.45 39.20 12.86
CA VAL A 460 -7.98 40.34 13.63
C VAL A 460 -6.46 40.27 13.76
N TYR A 461 -5.75 41.27 13.22
CA TYR A 461 -4.29 41.34 13.25
C TYR A 461 -3.78 42.04 14.52
N GLY A 462 -2.63 41.61 15.03
CA GLY A 462 -2.01 42.14 16.24
C GLY A 462 -2.74 41.75 17.52
N TYR A 463 -3.76 40.89 17.44
CA TYR A 463 -4.41 40.29 18.60
C TYR A 463 -3.60 39.07 19.06
N GLN A 464 -3.25 39.04 20.34
CA GLN A 464 -2.74 37.85 21.01
C GLN A 464 -3.83 37.35 21.95
N PRO A 465 -4.26 36.08 21.83
CA PRO A 465 -5.15 35.50 22.82
C PRO A 465 -4.48 35.61 24.18
N SER A 466 -5.21 36.09 25.18
CA SER A 466 -4.80 35.86 26.56
C SER A 466 -4.68 34.36 26.74
N SER A 467 -3.45 33.85 26.88
CA SER A 467 -3.23 32.45 27.27
C SER A 467 -4.14 32.16 28.47
N PRO A 468 -4.79 30.99 28.56
CA PRO A 468 -5.51 30.64 29.77
C PRO A 468 -4.50 30.75 30.89
N SER A 469 -4.67 31.75 31.75
CA SER A 469 -3.92 31.81 32.99
C SER A 469 -4.30 30.54 33.71
N ILE A 470 -3.40 29.57 33.77
CA ILE A 470 -3.50 28.52 34.77
C ILE A 470 -3.42 29.29 36.08
N GLY A 471 -4.58 29.62 36.64
CA GLY A 471 -4.69 30.09 38.00
C GLY A 471 -4.25 28.93 38.87
N ILE A 472 -2.93 28.81 39.07
CA ILE A 472 -2.40 28.02 40.15
C ILE A 472 -2.94 28.72 41.39
N SER A 473 -4.07 28.24 41.91
CA SER A 473 -4.53 28.68 43.22
C SER A 473 -3.35 28.54 44.17
N ASN A 474 -3.09 29.54 45.02
CA ASN A 474 -1.95 29.51 45.95
C ASN A 474 -1.88 28.21 46.78
N ASN A 475 -3.01 27.50 46.92
CA ASN A 475 -3.10 26.19 47.54
C ASN A 475 -2.34 25.08 46.78
N LEU A 476 -2.31 25.09 45.44
CA LEU A 476 -1.62 24.05 44.67
C LEU A 476 -0.09 24.24 44.69
N LEU A 477 0.39 25.49 44.69
CA LEU A 477 1.82 25.80 44.86
C LEU A 477 2.31 25.35 46.25
N LEU A 478 1.49 25.57 47.29
CA LEU A 478 1.79 25.12 48.64
C LEU A 478 1.86 23.59 48.74
N VAL A 479 0.95 22.88 48.06
CA VAL A 479 0.98 21.41 47.98
C VAL A 479 2.23 20.90 47.25
N ILE A 480 2.62 21.52 46.14
CA ILE A 480 3.85 21.14 45.40
C ILE A 480 5.09 21.39 46.26
N ILE A 481 5.17 22.52 46.97
CA ILE A 481 6.29 22.82 47.87
C ILE A 481 6.34 21.81 49.03
N VAL A 482 5.20 21.47 49.64
CA VAL A 482 5.13 20.47 50.72
C VAL A 482 5.58 19.09 50.23
N VAL A 483 5.16 18.68 49.03
CA VAL A 483 5.59 17.38 48.45
C VAL A 483 7.10 17.37 48.20
N VAL A 484 7.67 18.44 47.64
CA VAL A 484 9.12 18.53 47.40
C VAL A 484 9.91 18.50 48.72
N VAL A 485 9.43 19.19 49.76
CA VAL A 485 10.06 19.17 51.09
C VAL A 485 9.99 17.77 51.72
N ILE A 486 8.86 17.08 51.61
CA ILE A 486 8.72 15.70 52.12
C ILE A 486 9.69 14.76 51.38
N VAL A 487 9.79 14.87 50.06
CA VAL A 487 10.73 14.05 49.27
C VAL A 487 12.19 14.34 49.66
N ALA A 488 12.54 15.61 49.88
CA ALA A 488 13.87 15.99 50.34
C ALA A 488 14.18 15.44 51.74
N ILE A 489 13.23 15.49 52.68
CA ILE A 489 13.38 14.92 54.03
C ILE A 489 13.52 13.40 53.95
N VAL A 490 12.69 12.71 53.15
CA VAL A 490 12.79 11.25 52.96
C VAL A 490 14.13 10.88 52.35
N ALA A 491 14.62 11.61 51.36
CA ALA A 491 15.94 11.41 50.77
C ALA A 491 17.07 11.61 51.79
N LEU A 492 16.95 12.61 52.66
CA LEU A 492 17.94 12.93 53.69
C LEU A 492 17.94 11.88 54.82
N VAL A 493 16.77 11.39 55.23
CA VAL A 493 16.62 10.28 56.19
C VAL A 493 17.15 8.97 55.61
N LEU A 494 16.86 8.66 54.34
CA LEU A 494 17.40 7.47 53.66
C LEU A 494 18.92 7.57 53.44
N GLY A 495 19.45 8.78 53.24
CA GLY A 495 20.89 9.05 53.17
C GLY A 495 21.62 8.88 54.50
N LEU A 496 21.00 9.33 55.61
CA LEU A 496 21.54 9.16 56.96
C LEU A 496 21.45 7.72 57.48
N ARG A 497 20.49 6.91 57.02
CA ARG A 497 20.38 5.47 57.35
C ARG A 497 21.37 4.57 56.61
N ARG A 498 22.09 5.11 55.61
CA ARG A 498 23.11 4.39 54.81
C ARG A 498 24.55 4.68 55.26
N ARG A 499 24.75 5.44 56.33
CA ARG A 499 25.97 5.46 57.14
C ARG A 499 25.68 4.74 58.45
#